data_AF-A0A5C3L4S3-F1
#
_entry.id   AF-A0A5C3L4S3-F1
#
_cell.length_a   1.000
_cell.length_b   1.000
_cell.length_c   1.000
_cell.angle_alpha   90.00
_cell.angle_beta   90.00
_cell.angle_gamma   90.00
#
_symmetry.space_group_name_H-M   'P 1'
#
loop_
_entity.id
_entity.type
_entity.pdbx_description
1 polymer ?
#
loop_
_entity_poly.entity_id
_entity_poly.type
_entity_poly.pdbx_seq_one_letter_code
_entity_poly.pdbx_strand_id
1 'polypeptide(L)'
;MYLPSQSVVGLAYIGLSGVTGKHVAQSTEGYEWFDAILLVLGSSLAHVCLIFGRWSRLIVLFINDIVRNPSVWTFPAFDASYRFFQNHPHIVYLASLSIFFGPIILLVPFLLLQEIGVLFAFNLSFASHGLIPGRVEDHYETLKEHFMESKEKVFASVEAATSVFNDWTSEHPLLMIFRVLSGLLGLYVLYGLWSGWNHPQ
;
A
#
# COMPACT_ATOMS: atom_id res chain seq x y z
N MET A 1 -19.10 -16.20 29.23
CA MET A 1 -19.78 -15.01 28.66
C MET A 1 -19.76 -15.19 27.15
N TYR A 2 -20.91 -15.53 26.56
CA TYR A 2 -21.04 -15.96 25.16
C TYR A 2 -21.00 -14.73 24.23
N LEU A 3 -20.07 -14.74 23.27
CA LEU A 3 -20.10 -13.83 22.12
C LEU A 3 -20.94 -14.47 21.00
N PRO A 4 -21.85 -13.73 20.35
CA PRO A 4 -22.69 -14.27 19.29
C PRO A 4 -21.91 -14.40 17.98
N SER A 5 -22.19 -15.51 17.29
CA SER A 5 -21.75 -15.79 15.92
C SER A 5 -22.24 -14.72 14.96
N GLN A 6 -21.31 -14.01 14.30
CA GLN A 6 -21.67 -13.19 13.15
C GLN A 6 -21.83 -14.09 11.92
N SER A 7 -23.10 -14.32 11.65
CA SER A 7 -23.72 -14.82 10.44
C SER A 7 -23.24 -14.12 9.18
N VAL A 8 -22.70 -14.92 8.25
CA VAL A 8 -23.05 -14.99 6.82
C VAL A 8 -23.76 -13.74 6.28
N VAL A 9 -22.99 -12.80 5.75
CA VAL A 9 -23.50 -11.69 4.93
C VAL A 9 -23.35 -12.08 3.46
N GLY A 10 -24.45 -12.54 2.87
CA GLY A 10 -24.92 -12.04 1.57
C GLY A 10 -24.14 -12.37 0.31
N LEU A 11 -23.98 -13.66 -0.04
CA LEU A 11 -23.83 -14.11 -1.42
C LEU A 11 -25.24 -14.19 -2.05
N ALA A 12 -25.74 -13.09 -2.60
CA ALA A 12 -27.00 -13.09 -3.35
C ALA A 12 -27.00 -11.98 -4.40
N TYR A 13 -26.34 -12.21 -5.54
CA TYR A 13 -26.65 -11.51 -6.80
C TYR A 13 -26.11 -12.33 -7.99
N ILE A 14 -26.63 -13.54 -8.17
CA ILE A 14 -26.52 -14.26 -9.45
C ILE A 14 -27.88 -14.92 -9.70
N GLY A 15 -28.65 -14.37 -10.64
CA GLY A 15 -29.86 -15.01 -11.14
C GLY A 15 -30.92 -14.03 -11.59
N LEU A 16 -30.79 -13.50 -12.81
CA LEU A 16 -31.93 -13.20 -13.69
C LEU A 16 -31.45 -12.98 -15.12
N SER A 17 -31.21 -14.10 -15.81
CA SER A 17 -31.22 -14.17 -17.26
C SER A 17 -32.67 -14.25 -17.73
N GLY A 18 -33.17 -13.17 -18.33
CA GLY A 18 -34.46 -13.10 -19.02
C GLY A 18 -34.24 -12.64 -20.45
N VAL A 19 -34.14 -13.62 -21.34
CA VAL A 19 -34.00 -13.50 -22.80
C VAL A 19 -35.23 -12.79 -23.40
N THR A 20 -35.04 -11.68 -24.13
CA THR A 20 -35.63 -11.41 -25.46
C THR A 20 -35.22 -9.99 -25.93
N GLY A 21 -34.33 -9.92 -26.92
CA GLY A 21 -33.91 -8.66 -27.54
C GLY A 21 -32.73 -8.84 -28.47
N LYS A 22 -32.92 -9.61 -29.55
CA LYS A 22 -31.94 -9.70 -30.64
C LYS A 22 -31.92 -8.37 -31.39
N HIS A 23 -30.72 -7.90 -31.74
CA HIS A 23 -30.39 -6.69 -32.52
C HIS A 23 -30.14 -5.40 -31.73
N VAL A 24 -29.17 -5.40 -30.81
CA VAL A 24 -28.01 -4.49 -30.71
C VAL A 24 -27.07 -5.12 -29.66
N ALA A 25 -26.42 -6.23 -29.99
CA ALA A 25 -25.41 -6.84 -29.11
C ALA A 25 -24.02 -6.43 -29.65
N GLN A 26 -23.74 -5.13 -29.58
CA GLN A 26 -22.48 -4.54 -30.00
C GLN A 26 -21.81 -3.95 -28.75
N SER A 27 -20.83 -4.70 -28.24
CA SER A 27 -19.74 -4.32 -27.32
C SER A 27 -20.05 -3.67 -25.96
N THR A 28 -20.86 -4.30 -25.11
CA THR A 28 -20.87 -3.97 -23.66
C THR A 28 -19.88 -4.81 -22.84
N GLU A 29 -19.40 -5.95 -23.35
CA GLU A 29 -18.40 -6.80 -22.67
C GLU A 29 -17.06 -6.08 -22.40
N GLY A 30 -16.78 -4.99 -23.13
CA GLY A 30 -15.55 -4.22 -22.99
C GLY A 30 -15.46 -3.31 -21.76
N TYR A 31 -16.55 -3.10 -21.00
CA TYR A 31 -16.54 -2.16 -19.86
C TYR A 31 -16.62 -2.82 -18.48
N GLU A 32 -16.99 -4.11 -18.40
CA GLU A 32 -17.15 -4.81 -17.12
C GLU A 32 -15.85 -4.91 -16.31
N TRP A 33 -14.71 -5.08 -16.98
CA TRP A 33 -13.40 -5.11 -16.32
C TRP A 33 -12.98 -3.74 -15.77
N PHE A 34 -13.40 -2.65 -16.42
CA PHE A 34 -13.12 -1.28 -15.97
C PHE A 34 -13.91 -0.96 -14.70
N ASP A 35 -15.18 -1.32 -14.66
CA ASP A 35 -16.02 -1.21 -13.47
C ASP A 35 -15.47 -2.07 -12.31
N ALA A 36 -14.96 -3.26 -12.60
CA ALA A 36 -14.30 -4.10 -11.59
C ALA A 36 -13.04 -3.42 -11.02
N ILE A 37 -12.20 -2.79 -11.85
CA ILE A 37 -11.03 -2.05 -11.39
C ILE A 37 -11.43 -0.85 -10.53
N LEU A 38 -12.43 -0.07 -10.95
CA LEU A 38 -12.92 1.07 -10.18
C LEU A 38 -13.48 0.63 -8.83
N LEU A 39 -14.18 -0.50 -8.79
CA LEU A 39 -14.73 -1.06 -7.56
C LEU A 39 -13.62 -1.55 -6.61
N VAL A 40 -12.57 -2.17 -7.14
CA VAL A 40 -11.38 -2.56 -6.35
C VAL A 40 -10.63 -1.34 -5.83
N LEU A 41 -10.43 -0.31 -6.65
CA LEU A 41 -9.79 0.94 -6.23
C LEU A 41 -10.62 1.66 -5.15
N GLY A 42 -11.93 1.80 -5.36
CA GLY A 42 -12.84 2.44 -4.41
C GLY A 42 -12.91 1.70 -3.08
N SER A 43 -13.01 0.37 -3.10
CA SER A 43 -13.02 -0.46 -1.89
C SER A 43 -11.67 -0.42 -1.15
N SER A 44 -10.56 -0.39 -1.88
CA SER A 44 -9.21 -0.24 -1.30
C SER A 44 -9.03 1.12 -0.62
N LEU A 45 -9.47 2.20 -1.27
CA LEU A 45 -9.38 3.55 -0.73
C LEU A 45 -10.25 3.70 0.53
N ALA A 46 -11.46 3.13 0.53
CA ALA A 46 -12.32 3.08 1.71
C ALA A 46 -11.65 2.33 2.87
N HIS A 47 -10.97 1.20 2.61
CA HIS A 47 -10.22 0.47 3.63
C HIS A 47 -9.07 1.30 4.21
N VAL A 48 -8.32 2.01 3.37
CA VAL A 48 -7.25 2.91 3.82
C VAL A 48 -7.81 4.01 4.72
N CYS A 49 -8.92 4.64 4.34
CA CYS A 49 -9.57 5.66 5.16
C CYS A 49 -10.05 5.12 6.52
N LEU A 50 -10.64 3.92 6.55
CA LEU A 50 -11.09 3.28 7.79
C LEU A 50 -9.91 2.92 8.70
N ILE A 51 -8.82 2.40 8.13
CA ILE A 51 -7.58 2.13 8.85
C ILE A 51 -7.07 3.43 9.45
N PHE A 52 -6.94 4.49 8.65
CA PHE A 52 -6.47 5.79 9.11
C PHE A 52 -7.34 6.37 10.23
N GLY A 53 -8.66 6.31 10.11
CA GLY A 53 -9.60 6.76 11.15
C GLY A 53 -9.50 5.96 12.45
N ARG A 54 -9.22 4.66 12.36
CA ARG A 54 -8.97 3.81 13.54
C ARG A 54 -7.65 4.18 14.22
N TRP A 55 -6.58 4.38 13.44
CA TRP A 55 -5.27 4.78 13.95
C TRP A 55 -5.30 6.15 14.63
N SER A 56 -5.93 7.15 14.01
CA SER A 56 -6.04 8.50 14.58
C SER A 56 -6.78 8.49 15.92
N ARG A 57 -7.89 7.74 16.02
CA ARG A 57 -8.62 7.56 17.28
C ARG A 57 -7.75 6.91 18.37
N LEU A 58 -6.99 5.87 18.01
CA LEU A 58 -6.10 5.19 18.97
C LEU A 58 -4.99 6.12 19.46
N ILE A 59 -4.40 6.92 18.57
CA ILE A 59 -3.37 7.90 18.92
C ILE A 59 -3.93 8.94 19.90
N VAL A 60 -5.13 9.47 19.63
CA VAL A 60 -5.76 10.46 20.52
C VAL A 60 -6.04 9.86 21.91
N LEU A 61 -6.55 8.62 21.97
CA LEU A 61 -6.78 7.94 23.24
C LEU A 61 -5.47 7.69 24.00
N PHE A 62 -4.41 7.28 23.30
CA PHE A 62 -3.09 7.06 23.87
C PHE A 62 -2.48 8.34 24.43
N ILE A 63 -2.54 9.45 23.69
CA ILE A 63 -2.06 10.76 24.16
C ILE A 63 -2.84 11.20 25.40
N ASN A 64 -4.17 11.07 25.38
CA ASN A 64 -5.00 11.44 26.53
C ASN A 64 -4.68 10.61 27.77
N ASP A 65 -4.36 9.31 27.61
CA ASP A 65 -3.97 8.43 28.71
C ASP A 65 -2.59 8.81 29.29
N ILE A 66 -1.60 9.09 28.43
CA ILE A 66 -0.27 9.59 28.85
C ILE A 66 -0.41 10.89 29.66
N VAL A 67 -1.22 11.83 29.17
CA VAL A 67 -1.42 13.14 29.82
C VAL A 67 -2.09 12.97 31.20
N ARG A 68 -3.03 12.03 31.32
CA ARG A 68 -3.76 11.81 32.57
C ARG A 68 -2.95 11.04 33.62
N ASN A 69 -2.13 10.07 33.22
CA ASN A 69 -1.43 9.18 34.15
C ASN A 69 0.03 8.91 33.73
N PRO A 70 0.93 9.93 33.81
CA PRO A 70 2.29 9.85 33.26
C PRO A 70 3.21 8.81 33.94
N SER A 71 2.89 8.34 35.14
CA SER A 71 3.72 7.38 35.88
C SER A 71 3.36 5.91 35.62
N VAL A 72 2.17 5.63 35.08
CA VAL A 72 1.63 4.25 34.97
C VAL A 72 1.73 3.71 33.54
N TRP A 73 1.84 4.57 32.53
CA TRP A 73 1.76 4.16 31.12
C TRP A 73 3.03 3.51 30.57
N THR A 74 4.20 3.73 31.17
CA THR A 74 5.50 3.32 30.59
C THR A 74 5.63 1.81 30.45
N PHE A 75 5.32 1.04 31.50
CA PHE A 75 5.37 -0.42 31.46
C PHE A 75 4.32 -1.02 30.50
N PRO A 76 3.02 -0.66 30.56
CA PRO A 76 2.03 -1.12 29.60
C PRO A 76 2.35 -0.74 28.16
N ALA A 77 2.89 0.46 27.90
CA ALA A 77 3.27 0.88 26.56
C ALA A 77 4.44 0.05 26.02
N PHE A 78 5.41 -0.30 26.88
CA PHE A 78 6.52 -1.15 26.49
C PHE A 78 6.06 -2.58 26.19
N ASP A 79 5.22 -3.18 27.05
CA ASP A 79 4.64 -4.52 26.81
C ASP A 79 3.78 -4.53 25.54
N ALA A 80 2.93 -3.52 25.34
CA ALA A 80 2.11 -3.39 24.14
C ALA A 80 2.97 -3.24 22.87
N SER A 81 4.02 -2.43 22.92
CA SER A 81 4.95 -2.24 21.79
C SER A 81 5.68 -3.54 21.48
N TYR A 82 6.15 -4.26 22.51
CA TYR A 82 6.81 -5.56 22.35
C TYR A 82 5.90 -6.59 21.70
N ARG A 83 4.66 -6.73 22.18
CA ARG A 83 3.66 -7.63 21.57
C ARG A 83 3.33 -7.22 20.14
N PHE A 84 3.24 -5.92 19.86
CA PHE A 84 3.04 -5.43 18.51
C PHE A 84 4.21 -5.81 17.59
N PHE A 85 5.46 -5.67 18.07
CA PHE A 85 6.65 -6.10 17.34
C PHE A 85 6.64 -7.59 17.01
N GLN A 86 6.21 -8.43 17.94
CA GLN A 86 6.10 -9.88 17.74
C GLN A 86 4.97 -10.28 16.78
N ASN A 87 3.81 -9.63 16.90
CA ASN A 87 2.64 -9.98 16.09
C ASN A 87 2.72 -9.47 14.66
N HIS A 88 3.47 -8.38 14.42
CA HIS A 88 3.53 -7.69 13.13
C HIS A 88 4.96 -7.33 12.70
N PRO A 89 5.90 -8.29 12.67
CA PRO A 89 7.31 -8.01 12.40
C PRO A 89 7.52 -7.40 11.01
N HIS A 90 6.73 -7.79 10.02
CA HIS A 90 6.81 -7.23 8.66
C HIS A 90 6.46 -5.73 8.60
N ILE A 91 5.40 -5.31 9.29
CA ILE A 91 4.96 -3.90 9.31
C ILE A 91 6.02 -3.05 9.99
N VAL A 92 6.56 -3.57 11.09
CA VAL A 92 7.60 -2.89 11.88
C VAL A 92 8.88 -2.77 11.08
N TYR A 93 9.28 -3.84 10.40
CA TYR A 93 10.43 -3.83 9.51
C TYR A 93 10.26 -2.78 8.41
N LEU A 94 9.13 -2.76 7.71
CA LEU A 94 8.84 -1.76 6.68
C LEU A 94 8.83 -0.34 7.23
N ALA A 95 8.19 -0.10 8.38
CA ALA A 95 8.19 1.22 9.02
C ALA A 95 9.62 1.65 9.42
N SER A 96 10.40 0.72 9.94
CA SER A 96 11.78 0.99 10.35
C SER A 96 12.69 1.33 9.18
N LEU A 97 12.52 0.64 8.05
CA LEU A 97 13.19 0.93 6.79
C LEU A 97 12.76 2.29 6.23
N SER A 98 11.46 2.62 6.28
CA SER A 98 10.95 3.91 5.82
C SER A 98 11.50 5.08 6.61
N ILE A 99 11.68 4.93 7.93
CA ILE A 99 12.33 5.97 8.76
C ILE A 99 13.84 6.03 8.47
N PHE A 100 14.50 4.87 8.30
CA PHE A 100 15.96 4.82 8.09
C PHE A 100 16.38 5.30 6.70
N PHE A 101 15.78 4.76 5.64
CA PHE A 101 16.07 5.11 4.26
C PHE A 101 15.34 6.38 3.81
N GLY A 102 14.23 6.74 4.46
CA GLY A 102 13.39 7.87 4.07
C GLY A 102 12.46 7.52 2.89
N PRO A 103 12.00 8.52 2.13
CA PRO A 103 11.08 8.34 1.01
C PRO A 103 11.59 7.40 -0.09
N ILE A 104 12.91 7.21 -0.21
CA ILE A 104 13.54 6.39 -1.25
C ILE A 104 13.08 4.93 -1.24
N ILE A 105 12.68 4.39 -0.08
CA ILE A 105 12.22 2.99 0.01
C ILE A 105 10.94 2.76 -0.81
N LEU A 106 10.13 3.81 -1.01
CA LEU A 106 8.90 3.73 -1.80
C LEU A 106 9.21 3.66 -3.29
N LEU A 107 10.37 4.15 -3.74
CA LEU A 107 10.73 4.16 -5.14
C LEU A 107 10.72 2.76 -5.75
N VAL A 108 11.27 1.77 -5.03
CA VAL A 108 11.38 0.38 -5.52
C VAL A 108 10.01 -0.24 -5.86
N PRO A 109 9.01 -0.28 -4.94
CA PRO A 109 7.69 -0.80 -5.29
C PRO A 109 6.97 0.04 -6.33
N PHE A 110 7.17 1.38 -6.36
CA PHE A 110 6.58 2.22 -7.40
C PHE A 110 7.13 1.92 -8.80
N LEU A 111 8.44 1.65 -8.93
CA LEU A 111 9.04 1.27 -10.21
C LEU A 111 8.51 -0.08 -10.70
N LEU A 112 8.39 -1.06 -9.81
CA LEU A 112 7.79 -2.34 -10.15
C LEU A 112 6.32 -2.19 -10.56
N LEU A 113 5.55 -1.40 -9.81
CA LEU A 113 4.14 -1.16 -10.14
C LEU A 113 3.99 -0.44 -11.49
N GLN A 114 4.90 0.47 -11.81
CA GLN A 114 4.94 1.14 -13.09
C GLN A 114 5.23 0.16 -14.24
N GLU A 115 6.23 -0.71 -14.11
CA GLU A 115 6.52 -1.74 -15.13
C GLU A 115 5.33 -2.68 -15.35
N ILE A 116 4.66 -3.10 -14.27
CA ILE A 116 3.42 -3.87 -14.35
C ILE A 116 2.34 -3.08 -15.07
N GLY A 117 2.20 -1.77 -14.80
CA GLY A 117 1.26 -0.89 -15.47
C GLY A 117 1.50 -0.77 -16.98
N VAL A 118 2.77 -0.65 -17.40
CA VAL A 118 3.16 -0.65 -18.82
C VAL A 118 2.76 -1.97 -19.48
N LEU A 119 3.08 -3.09 -18.85
CA LEU A 119 2.72 -4.42 -19.35
C LEU A 119 1.21 -4.61 -19.45
N PHE A 120 0.46 -4.14 -18.45
CA PHE A 120 -0.99 -4.20 -18.44
C PHE A 120 -1.58 -3.36 -19.57
N ALA A 121 -1.16 -2.10 -19.71
CA ALA A 121 -1.62 -1.20 -20.77
C ALA A 121 -1.26 -1.73 -22.16
N PHE A 122 -0.10 -2.36 -22.31
CA PHE A 122 0.30 -3.02 -23.54
C PHE A 122 -0.61 -4.21 -23.90
N ASN A 123 -0.90 -5.09 -22.93
CA ASN A 123 -1.84 -6.20 -23.13
C ASN A 123 -3.26 -5.72 -23.43
N LEU A 124 -3.70 -4.64 -22.77
CA LEU A 124 -4.99 -4.01 -23.03
C LEU A 124 -5.05 -3.40 -24.44
N SER A 125 -3.93 -2.85 -24.91
CA SER A 125 -3.79 -2.38 -26.29
C SER A 125 -4.07 -3.52 -27.27
N PHE A 126 -3.46 -4.70 -27.09
CA PHE A 126 -3.77 -5.87 -27.93
C PHE A 126 -5.22 -6.35 -27.84
N ALA A 127 -5.82 -6.34 -26.66
CA ALA A 127 -7.23 -6.69 -26.52
C ALA A 127 -8.13 -5.72 -27.31
N SER A 128 -7.71 -4.47 -27.47
CA SER A 128 -8.41 -3.45 -28.27
C SER A 128 -7.97 -3.37 -29.74
N HIS A 129 -6.93 -4.10 -30.17
CA HIS A 129 -6.33 -4.06 -31.52
C HIS A 129 -7.20 -4.61 -32.66
N GLY A 130 -8.47 -4.98 -32.41
CA GLY A 130 -9.45 -5.02 -33.49
C GLY A 130 -9.67 -3.65 -34.18
N LEU A 131 -9.20 -2.55 -33.59
CA LEU A 131 -9.54 -1.17 -33.98
C LEU A 131 -8.39 -0.27 -34.45
N ILE A 132 -7.11 -0.61 -34.21
CA ILE A 132 -5.98 0.30 -34.50
C ILE A 132 -4.97 -0.37 -35.44
N PRO A 133 -4.79 0.14 -36.68
CA PRO A 133 -3.78 -0.37 -37.61
C PRO A 133 -2.38 0.15 -37.24
N GLY A 134 -1.38 -0.74 -37.18
CA GLY A 134 0.02 -0.38 -36.99
C GLY A 134 0.90 -1.58 -36.64
N ARG A 135 2.22 -1.37 -36.53
CA ARG A 135 3.15 -2.37 -35.99
C ARG A 135 3.08 -2.38 -34.47
N VAL A 136 3.29 -3.55 -33.88
CA VAL A 136 3.21 -3.77 -32.44
C VAL A 136 4.34 -3.04 -31.71
N GLU A 137 5.50 -3.00 -32.35
CA GLU A 137 6.71 -2.36 -31.83
C GLU A 137 6.49 -0.86 -31.64
N ASP A 138 5.92 -0.17 -32.63
CA ASP A 138 5.66 1.27 -32.59
C ASP A 138 4.69 1.65 -31.45
N HIS A 139 3.69 0.79 -31.17
CA HIS A 139 2.75 0.98 -30.06
C HIS A 139 3.43 0.80 -28.71
N TYR A 140 4.29 -0.21 -28.58
CA TYR A 140 5.04 -0.44 -27.36
C TYR A 140 6.01 0.72 -27.08
N GLU A 141 6.72 1.21 -28.10
CA GLU A 141 7.64 2.34 -27.95
C GLU A 141 6.92 3.62 -27.53
N THR A 142 5.78 3.93 -28.16
CA THR A 142 4.97 5.10 -27.80
C THR A 142 4.46 5.02 -26.36
N LEU A 143 3.97 3.85 -25.95
CA LEU A 143 3.50 3.62 -24.58
C LEU A 143 4.66 3.77 -23.59
N LYS A 144 5.80 3.15 -23.90
CA LYS A 144 7.01 3.24 -23.09
C LYS A 144 7.48 4.68 -22.94
N GLU A 145 7.53 5.46 -24.02
CA GLU A 145 7.91 6.88 -23.98
C GLU A 145 6.99 7.70 -23.06
N HIS A 146 5.67 7.48 -23.16
CA HIS A 146 4.70 8.13 -22.29
C HIS A 146 4.93 7.81 -20.79
N PHE A 147 5.22 6.53 -20.49
CA PHE A 147 5.52 6.13 -19.12
C PHE A 147 6.92 6.59 -18.66
N MET A 148 7.88 6.80 -19.56
CA MET A 148 9.19 7.37 -19.20
C MET A 148 9.06 8.78 -18.62
N GLU A 149 8.20 9.63 -19.19
CA GLU A 149 7.95 10.97 -18.63
C GLU A 149 7.32 10.88 -17.21
N SER A 150 6.38 9.95 -17.02
CA SER A 150 5.80 9.69 -15.69
C SER A 150 6.85 9.17 -14.71
N LYS A 151 7.74 8.29 -15.15
CA LYS A 151 8.87 7.76 -14.37
C LYS A 151 9.72 8.90 -13.86
N GLU A 152 10.20 9.76 -14.76
CA GLU A 152 11.07 10.89 -14.44
C GLU A 152 10.43 11.84 -13.42
N LYS A 153 9.13 12.13 -13.55
CA LYS A 153 8.39 12.94 -12.57
C LYS A 153 8.36 12.29 -11.18
N VAL A 154 8.11 10.97 -11.11
CA VAL A 154 8.12 10.23 -9.83
C VAL A 154 9.53 10.24 -9.22
N PHE A 155 10.57 10.01 -10.01
CA PHE A 155 11.96 10.11 -9.54
C PHE A 155 12.29 11.50 -9.00
N ALA A 156 11.98 12.55 -9.76
CA ALA A 156 12.23 13.93 -9.34
C ALA A 156 11.47 14.26 -8.04
N SER A 157 10.23 13.79 -7.89
CA SER A 157 9.45 13.97 -6.67
C SER A 157 10.06 13.25 -5.48
N VAL A 158 10.50 12.00 -5.64
CA VAL A 158 11.14 11.22 -4.57
C VAL A 158 12.50 11.79 -4.21
N GLU A 159 13.28 12.26 -5.19
CA GLU A 159 14.57 12.91 -4.98
C GLU A 159 14.39 14.21 -4.19
N ALA A 160 13.42 15.06 -4.57
CA ALA A 160 13.09 16.27 -3.82
C ALA A 160 12.65 15.97 -2.38
N ALA A 161 11.77 14.98 -2.19
CA ALA A 161 11.35 14.55 -0.86
C ALA A 161 12.51 13.98 -0.03
N THR A 162 13.43 13.25 -0.66
CA THR A 162 14.62 12.70 -0.01
C THR A 162 15.61 13.78 0.38
N SER A 163 15.79 14.82 -0.45
CA SER A 163 16.60 15.99 -0.10
C SER A 163 16.03 16.69 1.13
N VAL A 164 14.74 17.03 1.11
CA VAL A 164 14.07 17.70 2.24
C VAL A 164 14.16 16.84 3.51
N PHE A 165 13.95 15.53 3.39
CA PHE A 165 14.10 14.62 4.53
C PHE A 165 15.53 14.60 5.08
N ASN A 166 16.53 14.52 4.22
CA ASN A 166 17.93 14.51 4.62
C ASN A 166 18.33 15.83 5.29
N ASP A 167 17.98 16.96 4.69
CA ASP A 167 18.23 18.30 5.23
C ASP A 167 17.64 18.40 6.63
N TRP A 168 16.37 18.04 6.80
CA TRP A 168 15.68 18.07 8.09
C TRP A 168 16.33 17.15 9.14
N THR A 169 16.76 15.95 8.75
CA THR A 169 17.47 15.04 9.68
C THR A 169 18.86 15.52 10.05
N SER A 170 19.52 16.29 9.17
CA SER A 170 20.86 16.85 9.42
C SER A 170 20.81 18.08 10.32
N GLU A 171 19.78 18.91 10.19
CA GLU A 171 19.57 20.10 11.03
C GLU A 171 19.13 19.75 12.46
N HIS A 172 18.49 18.58 12.64
CA HIS A 172 17.97 18.14 13.93
C HIS A 172 18.62 16.83 14.42
N PRO A 173 19.61 16.89 15.32
CA PRO A 173 20.32 15.71 15.83
C PRO A 173 19.43 14.62 16.44
N LEU A 174 18.29 15.02 17.05
CA LEU A 174 17.33 14.06 17.59
C LEU A 174 16.71 13.19 16.48
N LEU A 175 16.39 13.76 15.32
CA LEU A 175 15.86 13.00 14.18
C LEU A 175 16.91 12.04 13.63
N MET A 176 18.19 12.45 13.61
CA MET A 176 19.29 11.55 13.25
C MET A 176 19.41 10.36 14.20
N ILE A 177 19.29 10.59 15.52
CA ILE A 177 19.28 9.50 16.51
C ILE A 177 18.10 8.55 16.26
N PHE A 178 16.88 9.08 16.07
CA PHE A 178 15.72 8.26 15.73
C PHE A 178 15.92 7.46 14.45
N ARG A 179 16.54 8.06 13.43
CA ARG A 179 16.88 7.40 12.17
C ARG A 179 17.80 6.21 12.41
N VAL A 180 18.89 6.39 13.14
CA VAL A 180 19.85 5.32 13.46
C VAL A 180 19.20 4.22 14.32
N LEU A 181 18.45 4.59 15.36
CA LEU A 181 17.72 3.64 16.21
C LEU A 181 16.70 2.83 15.41
N SER A 182 16.03 3.46 14.46
CA SER A 182 15.12 2.78 13.53
C SER A 182 15.87 1.77 12.65
N GLY A 183 17.04 2.13 12.13
CA GLY A 183 17.88 1.20 11.38
C GLY A 183 18.31 -0.02 12.20
N LEU A 184 18.74 0.20 13.44
CA LEU A 184 19.10 -0.88 14.38
C LEU A 184 17.89 -1.77 14.71
N LEU A 185 16.72 -1.17 14.94
CA LEU A 185 15.48 -1.91 15.17
C LEU A 185 15.10 -2.76 13.95
N GLY A 186 15.23 -2.21 12.74
CA GLY A 186 14.99 -2.94 11.50
C GLY A 186 15.91 -4.14 11.33
N LEU A 187 17.21 -3.97 11.62
CA LEU A 187 18.19 -5.07 11.62
C LEU A 187 17.84 -6.15 12.66
N TYR A 188 17.44 -5.74 13.87
CA TYR A 188 17.02 -6.66 14.92
C TYR A 188 15.80 -7.49 14.49
N VAL A 189 14.77 -6.83 13.93
CA VAL A 189 13.57 -7.52 13.43
C VAL A 189 13.90 -8.44 12.27
N LEU A 190 14.79 -8.02 11.35
CA LEU A 190 15.24 -8.85 10.24
C LEU A 190 15.97 -10.12 10.73
N TYR A 191 16.83 -9.98 11.74
CA TYR A 191 17.48 -11.13 12.37
C TYR A 191 16.47 -12.06 13.04
N GLY A 192 15.45 -11.52 13.71
CA GLY A 192 14.34 -12.30 14.27
C GLY A 192 13.57 -13.07 13.19
N LEU A 193 13.20 -12.39 12.11
CA LEU A 193 12.54 -13.02 10.95
C LEU A 193 13.38 -14.15 10.36
N TRP A 194 14.69 -13.94 10.21
CA TRP A 194 15.62 -14.94 9.70
C TRP A 194 15.80 -16.14 10.64
N SER A 195 15.81 -15.91 11.95
CA SER A 195 15.95 -16.95 12.98
C SER A 195 14.66 -17.72 13.26
N GLY A 196 13.55 -17.40 12.59
CA GLY A 196 12.31 -18.16 12.66
C GLY A 196 11.29 -17.65 13.67
N TRP A 197 11.30 -16.36 14.02
CA TRP A 197 10.30 -15.74 14.92
C TRP A 197 8.84 -15.94 14.45
N ASN A 198 8.64 -16.29 13.18
CA ASN A 198 7.35 -16.59 12.58
C ASN A 198 6.84 -18.03 12.81
N HIS A 199 7.55 -18.86 13.58
CA HIS A 199 7.04 -20.17 13.97
C HIS A 199 6.29 -20.08 15.31
N PRO A 200 4.94 -20.08 15.31
CA PRO A 200 4.21 -20.36 16.53
C PRO A 200 4.60 -21.77 17.01
N GLN A 201 5.09 -21.86 18.24
CA GLN A 201 5.13 -23.13 18.97
C GLN A 201 3.73 -23.53 19.42
#